data_AF-K2Q3S8-F1
#
_entry.id   AF-K2Q3S8-F1
#
_cell.length_a   1.000
_cell.length_b   1.000
_cell.length_c   1.000
_cell.angle_alpha   90.00
_cell.angle_beta   90.00
_cell.angle_gamma   90.00
#
_symmetry.space_group_name_H-M   'P 1'
#
loop_
_entity.id
_entity.type
_entity.pdbx_description
1 polymer ?
#
loop_
_entity_poly.entity_id
_entity_poly.type
_entity_poly.pdbx_seq_one_letter_code
_entity_poly.pdbx_strand_id
1 'polypeptide(L)'
;MSLKLAVSFAKSQAATEGLAILLTTSGADKPAGAAEADPAGIYARAAKSGKFTGKSLSTLDIVAPHGSTLDRLVVLGLGKGDSLSEHDWLKAGGVATAAVKGAETVTVYVDVPGLQVSPKAVADFALGMLLRAYKFDTYKTKKKSEDEEDKAEKTVKVTIVTAEASAAKKAFAEAEAIADGVILARNLVNEPANVLGPLEFSAKAKELEKLGVEVEILTEKEMKKLGMGALLGVAQGSVRPPRLVVMQWKGAKSKDKPIAFIGKGVVFDTGGISIKPAGGMEDMKGDMGGAAAVAGLMHVLAARKAKVNAIGILGLVENMPDGNAQRPGDIVTSMSGQTIEVINTDAEGRLVLCDALWYCNDRFQPAFMINLATLTGAIGVALGSVHAGLFSNDDALSEKLLAAGLTTNERLWRMPLGKEYDKLIDSKFADMKNTGGRQAGSITAAQFLKRFVKDTPWAHLDIASTAMGSPNDEINQSWGSGYGVRLLDELVRAHYES
;
A
#
# COMPACT_ATOMS: atom_id res chain seq x y z
N MET A 1 -11.90 -12.16 -12.66
CA MET A 1 -10.50 -11.82 -12.92
C MET A 1 -10.32 -10.31 -12.83
N SER A 2 -9.14 -9.86 -12.39
CA SER A 2 -8.75 -8.45 -12.48
C SER A 2 -8.83 -7.98 -13.93
N LEU A 3 -9.26 -6.73 -14.15
CA LEU A 3 -9.15 -6.12 -15.46
C LEU A 3 -7.67 -5.92 -15.76
N LYS A 4 -7.15 -6.47 -16.86
CA LYS A 4 -5.75 -6.25 -17.27
C LYS A 4 -5.71 -5.14 -18.29
N LEU A 5 -5.00 -4.06 -17.98
CA LEU A 5 -4.81 -2.94 -18.89
C LEU A 5 -3.42 -3.03 -19.52
N ALA A 6 -3.36 -3.07 -20.86
CA ALA A 6 -2.12 -2.91 -21.59
C ALA A 6 -2.01 -1.44 -22.04
N VAL A 7 -1.27 -0.64 -21.28
CA VAL A 7 -1.15 0.81 -21.50
C VAL A 7 -0.01 1.11 -22.47
N SER A 8 -0.29 1.96 -23.45
CA SER A 8 0.66 2.49 -24.43
C SER A 8 0.47 3.99 -24.63
N PHE A 9 1.45 4.67 -25.24
CA PHE A 9 1.45 6.11 -25.44
C PHE A 9 1.67 6.47 -26.90
N ALA A 10 0.90 7.43 -27.41
CA ALA A 10 1.00 7.93 -28.78
C ALA A 10 0.91 9.46 -28.82
N LYS A 11 1.61 10.10 -29.77
CA LYS A 11 1.51 11.55 -29.98
C LYS A 11 0.20 11.96 -30.65
N SER A 12 -0.32 11.08 -31.49
CA SER A 12 -1.58 11.21 -32.20
C SER A 12 -2.09 9.80 -32.49
N GLN A 13 -3.38 9.58 -32.35
CA GLN A 13 -4.03 8.30 -32.60
C GLN A 13 -5.52 8.55 -32.80
N ALA A 14 -6.03 8.24 -33.99
CA ALA A 14 -7.46 8.22 -34.25
C ALA A 14 -8.14 7.17 -33.37
N ALA A 15 -9.20 7.60 -32.69
CA ALA A 15 -10.07 6.71 -31.92
C ALA A 15 -11.12 6.12 -32.87
N THR A 16 -10.80 4.99 -33.51
CA THR A 16 -11.60 4.40 -34.60
C THR A 16 -12.56 3.29 -34.15
N GLU A 17 -12.45 2.78 -32.93
CA GLU A 17 -13.29 1.72 -32.39
C GLU A 17 -13.32 1.76 -30.85
N GLY A 18 -14.32 1.13 -30.24
CA GLY A 18 -14.40 0.96 -28.79
C GLY A 18 -14.73 2.25 -28.05
N LEU A 19 -13.94 2.56 -27.01
CA LEU A 19 -14.17 3.68 -26.09
C LEU A 19 -13.15 4.79 -26.29
N ALA A 20 -13.61 6.03 -26.48
CA ALA A 20 -12.77 7.21 -26.29
C ALA A 20 -13.05 7.87 -24.93
N ILE A 21 -11.99 8.25 -24.22
CA ILE A 21 -12.06 9.06 -23.00
C ILE A 21 -11.37 10.39 -23.25
N LEU A 22 -12.09 11.49 -23.10
CA LEU A 22 -11.54 12.84 -23.26
C LEU A 22 -11.53 13.55 -21.92
N LEU A 23 -10.51 14.35 -21.64
CA LEU A 23 -10.43 15.15 -20.42
C LEU A 23 -10.79 16.61 -20.69
N THR A 24 -11.46 17.26 -19.74
CA THR A 24 -11.81 18.69 -19.83
C THR A 24 -11.77 19.36 -18.46
N THR A 25 -11.49 20.67 -18.44
CA THR A 25 -11.58 21.51 -17.25
C THR A 25 -12.92 22.26 -17.20
N SER A 26 -13.23 22.82 -16.04
CA SER A 26 -14.40 23.68 -15.88
C SER A 26 -14.27 24.94 -16.73
N GLY A 27 -15.26 25.17 -17.61
CA GLY A 27 -15.31 26.34 -18.49
C GLY A 27 -14.55 26.19 -19.81
N ALA A 28 -13.93 25.03 -20.08
CA ALA A 28 -13.36 24.76 -21.40
C ALA A 28 -14.47 24.49 -22.44
N ASP A 29 -14.33 25.06 -23.64
CA ASP A 29 -15.33 24.93 -24.70
C ASP A 29 -15.42 23.51 -25.27
N LYS A 30 -14.26 22.87 -25.51
CA LYS A 30 -14.16 21.49 -26.03
C LYS A 30 -12.93 20.79 -25.45
N PRO A 31 -13.01 19.47 -25.17
CA PRO A 31 -11.84 18.69 -24.78
C PRO A 31 -10.88 18.47 -25.96
N ALA A 32 -9.63 18.11 -25.66
CA ALA A 32 -8.72 17.61 -26.70
C ALA A 32 -9.27 16.30 -27.29
N GLY A 33 -8.92 16.00 -28.54
CA GLY A 33 -9.42 14.81 -29.24
C GLY A 33 -10.88 14.86 -29.69
N ALA A 34 -11.64 15.91 -29.36
CA ALA A 34 -13.04 16.05 -29.79
C ALA A 34 -13.20 16.02 -31.33
N ALA A 35 -12.23 16.54 -32.08
CA ALA A 35 -12.27 16.50 -33.54
C ALA A 35 -12.22 15.06 -34.10
N GLU A 36 -11.55 14.15 -33.39
CA GLU A 36 -11.39 12.75 -33.79
C GLU A 36 -12.52 11.88 -33.23
N ALA A 37 -12.88 12.08 -31.96
CA ALA A 37 -13.86 11.24 -31.26
C ALA A 37 -15.33 11.71 -31.41
N ASP A 38 -15.57 12.99 -31.68
CA ASP A 38 -16.90 13.62 -31.81
C ASP A 38 -17.01 14.47 -33.10
N PRO A 39 -16.88 13.85 -34.30
CA PRO A 39 -16.86 14.59 -35.57
C PRO A 39 -18.16 15.33 -35.87
N ALA A 40 -19.30 14.87 -35.33
CA ALA A 40 -20.59 15.55 -35.47
C ALA A 40 -20.84 16.66 -34.42
N GLY A 41 -19.91 16.87 -33.46
CA GLY A 41 -19.98 17.95 -32.47
C GLY A 41 -21.13 17.79 -31.44
N ILE A 42 -21.47 16.55 -31.09
CA ILE A 42 -22.58 16.21 -30.20
C ILE A 42 -22.29 16.63 -28.76
N TYR A 43 -21.02 16.66 -28.36
CA TYR A 43 -20.57 17.00 -27.02
C TYR A 43 -21.25 18.26 -26.48
N ALA A 44 -21.31 19.35 -27.26
CA ALA A 44 -21.87 20.62 -26.80
C ALA A 44 -23.36 20.50 -26.40
N ARG A 45 -24.15 19.77 -27.21
CA ARG A 45 -25.56 19.50 -26.91
C ARG A 45 -25.70 18.56 -25.72
N ALA A 46 -24.90 17.49 -25.68
CA ALA A 46 -24.92 16.50 -24.60
C ALA A 46 -24.53 17.13 -23.26
N ALA A 47 -23.48 17.96 -23.23
CA ALA A 47 -23.03 18.66 -22.04
C ALA A 47 -24.10 19.63 -21.51
N LYS A 48 -24.75 20.40 -22.40
CA LYS A 48 -25.88 21.27 -22.04
C LYS A 48 -27.06 20.48 -21.46
N SER A 49 -27.47 19.40 -22.12
CA SER A 49 -28.59 18.55 -21.68
C SER A 49 -28.30 17.85 -20.35
N GLY A 50 -27.08 17.33 -20.18
CA GLY A 50 -26.62 16.67 -18.96
C GLY A 50 -26.16 17.62 -17.86
N LYS A 51 -26.23 18.94 -18.08
CA LYS A 51 -25.68 19.97 -17.17
C LYS A 51 -24.22 19.70 -16.78
N PHE A 52 -23.47 19.08 -17.68
CA PHE A 52 -22.07 18.77 -17.48
C PHE A 52 -21.25 20.06 -17.65
N THR A 53 -20.47 20.37 -16.62
CA THR A 53 -19.71 21.63 -16.51
C THR A 53 -18.22 21.38 -16.33
N GLY A 54 -17.75 20.14 -16.48
CA GLY A 54 -16.34 19.78 -16.25
C GLY A 54 -15.92 19.87 -14.78
N LYS A 55 -16.85 19.65 -13.83
CA LYS A 55 -16.52 19.57 -12.40
C LYS A 55 -15.59 18.39 -12.14
N SER A 56 -14.76 18.51 -11.10
CA SER A 56 -13.78 17.47 -10.74
C SER A 56 -14.45 16.10 -10.59
N LEU A 57 -13.87 15.10 -11.27
CA LEU A 57 -14.28 13.69 -11.30
C LEU A 57 -15.70 13.43 -11.86
N SER A 58 -16.39 14.44 -12.37
CA SER A 58 -17.66 14.26 -13.06
C SER A 58 -17.44 13.63 -14.43
N THR A 59 -18.41 12.85 -14.90
CA THR A 59 -18.35 12.22 -16.22
C THR A 59 -19.60 12.54 -17.02
N LEU A 60 -19.42 12.71 -18.33
CA LEU A 60 -20.49 12.73 -19.33
C LEU A 60 -20.31 11.51 -20.22
N ASP A 61 -21.32 10.66 -20.28
CA ASP A 61 -21.31 9.42 -21.05
C ASP A 61 -22.22 9.53 -22.28
N ILE A 62 -21.64 9.35 -23.47
CA ILE A 62 -22.34 9.42 -24.75
C ILE A 62 -22.20 8.05 -25.42
N VAL A 63 -23.29 7.30 -25.44
CA VAL A 63 -23.37 5.98 -26.09
C VAL A 63 -23.68 6.17 -27.57
N ALA A 64 -22.96 5.45 -28.44
CA ALA A 64 -23.08 5.53 -29.90
C ALA A 64 -23.07 6.98 -30.42
N PRO A 65 -21.98 7.74 -30.20
CA PRO A 65 -21.86 9.12 -30.68
C PRO A 65 -22.04 9.19 -32.21
N HIS A 66 -23.13 9.82 -32.66
CA HIS A 66 -23.46 9.94 -34.08
C HIS A 66 -22.30 10.53 -34.90
N GLY A 67 -22.04 9.94 -36.07
CA GLY A 67 -20.93 10.32 -36.95
C GLY A 67 -19.57 9.79 -36.52
N SER A 68 -19.44 9.20 -35.33
CA SER A 68 -18.23 8.50 -34.87
C SER A 68 -18.38 6.99 -35.09
N THR A 69 -17.26 6.30 -35.24
CA THR A 69 -17.20 4.82 -35.28
C THR A 69 -17.03 4.20 -33.89
N LEU A 70 -16.97 5.04 -32.84
CA LEU A 70 -16.86 4.61 -31.45
C LEU A 70 -18.18 4.05 -30.92
N ASP A 71 -18.09 3.03 -30.08
CA ASP A 71 -19.24 2.51 -29.33
C ASP A 71 -19.66 3.48 -28.22
N ARG A 72 -18.68 4.18 -27.64
CA ARG A 72 -18.88 5.04 -26.49
C ARG A 72 -17.84 6.15 -26.41
N LEU A 73 -18.29 7.32 -26.00
CA LEU A 73 -17.45 8.49 -25.72
C LEU A 73 -17.73 8.94 -24.28
N VAL A 74 -16.68 8.98 -23.46
CA VAL A 74 -16.75 9.52 -22.10
C VAL A 74 -15.92 10.79 -22.01
N VAL A 75 -16.51 11.86 -21.46
CA VAL A 75 -15.80 13.09 -21.15
C VAL A 75 -15.67 13.22 -19.64
N LEU A 76 -14.43 13.29 -19.15
CA LEU A 76 -14.08 13.37 -17.73
C LEU A 76 -13.73 14.82 -17.36
N GLY A 77 -14.39 15.34 -16.34
CA GLY A 77 -14.14 16.66 -15.79
C GLY A 77 -13.02 16.66 -14.75
N LEU A 78 -12.04 17.55 -14.90
CA LEU A 78 -10.94 17.73 -13.96
C LEU A 78 -11.21 18.82 -12.91
N GLY A 79 -12.23 19.65 -13.10
CA GLY A 79 -12.44 20.84 -12.27
C GLY A 79 -11.61 22.02 -12.78
N LYS A 80 -11.12 22.86 -11.87
CA LYS A 80 -10.32 24.04 -12.24
C LYS A 80 -8.87 23.64 -12.52
N GLY A 81 -8.39 23.93 -13.73
CA GLY A 81 -7.08 23.44 -14.21
C GLY A 81 -5.87 23.97 -13.41
N ASP A 82 -5.95 25.20 -12.90
CA ASP A 82 -4.92 25.85 -12.08
C ASP A 82 -4.75 25.25 -10.68
N SER A 83 -5.72 24.46 -10.22
CA SER A 83 -5.74 23.83 -8.90
C SER A 83 -5.37 22.34 -8.89
N LEU A 84 -5.00 21.76 -10.04
CA LEU A 84 -4.74 20.33 -10.16
C LEU A 84 -3.44 19.93 -9.46
N SER A 85 -3.55 19.03 -8.49
CA SER A 85 -2.43 18.34 -7.87
C SER A 85 -2.07 17.05 -8.62
N GLU A 86 -0.92 16.47 -8.33
CA GLU A 86 -0.51 15.15 -8.83
C GLU A 86 -1.55 14.06 -8.47
N HIS A 87 -2.11 14.16 -7.26
CA HIS A 87 -3.13 13.22 -6.79
C HIS A 87 -4.47 13.35 -7.56
N ASP A 88 -4.76 14.49 -8.17
CA ASP A 88 -5.97 14.66 -8.97
C ASP A 88 -5.88 13.92 -10.31
N TRP A 89 -4.69 13.86 -10.93
CA TRP A 89 -4.45 13.04 -12.12
C TRP A 89 -4.61 11.56 -11.82
N LEU A 90 -4.07 11.12 -10.70
CA LEU A 90 -4.22 9.75 -10.20
C LEU A 90 -5.71 9.38 -10.02
N LYS A 91 -6.50 10.23 -9.36
CA LYS A 91 -7.95 10.00 -9.20
C LYS A 91 -8.69 10.01 -10.54
N ALA A 92 -8.34 10.92 -11.46
CA ALA A 92 -8.93 10.97 -12.80
C ALA A 92 -8.67 9.67 -13.58
N GLY A 93 -7.47 9.10 -13.47
CA GLY A 93 -7.15 7.79 -14.04
C GLY A 93 -8.01 6.67 -13.47
N GLY A 94 -8.23 6.69 -12.16
CA GLY A 94 -9.17 5.77 -11.50
C GLY A 94 -10.59 5.88 -12.06
N VAL A 95 -11.13 7.10 -12.13
CA VAL A 95 -12.47 7.33 -12.72
C VAL A 95 -12.53 6.89 -14.18
N ALA A 96 -11.47 7.13 -14.97
CA ALA A 96 -11.39 6.65 -16.34
C ALA A 96 -11.49 5.13 -16.43
N THR A 97 -10.79 4.37 -15.57
CA THR A 97 -10.89 2.90 -15.54
C THR A 97 -12.29 2.42 -15.18
N ALA A 98 -13.05 3.15 -14.37
CA ALA A 98 -14.45 2.78 -14.10
C ALA A 98 -15.31 2.79 -15.38
N ALA A 99 -14.98 3.61 -16.38
CA ALA A 99 -15.66 3.67 -17.66
C ALA A 99 -15.24 2.55 -18.64
N VAL A 100 -14.10 1.88 -18.42
CA VAL A 100 -13.52 0.87 -19.32
C VAL A 100 -14.34 -0.43 -19.40
N LYS A 101 -15.24 -0.69 -18.45
CA LYS A 101 -16.02 -1.93 -18.39
C LYS A 101 -16.74 -2.20 -19.73
N GLY A 102 -16.42 -3.35 -20.35
CA GLY A 102 -17.03 -3.80 -21.60
C GLY A 102 -16.26 -3.41 -22.87
N ALA A 103 -15.30 -2.48 -22.79
CA ALA A 103 -14.44 -2.11 -23.91
C ALA A 103 -13.27 -3.09 -24.09
N GLU A 104 -12.83 -3.30 -25.33
CA GLU A 104 -11.63 -4.07 -25.68
C GLU A 104 -10.46 -3.15 -26.10
N THR A 105 -10.79 -2.04 -26.79
CA THR A 105 -9.87 -0.96 -27.16
C THR A 105 -10.33 0.35 -26.53
N VAL A 106 -9.41 1.08 -25.91
CA VAL A 106 -9.65 2.39 -25.27
C VAL A 106 -8.61 3.39 -25.76
N THR A 107 -9.07 4.55 -26.24
CA THR A 107 -8.21 5.70 -26.56
C THR A 107 -8.47 6.82 -25.56
N VAL A 108 -7.45 7.26 -24.83
CA VAL A 108 -7.56 8.34 -23.85
C VAL A 108 -6.83 9.57 -24.36
N TYR A 109 -7.54 10.68 -24.56
CA TYR A 109 -6.93 11.97 -24.86
C TYR A 109 -6.77 12.73 -23.53
N VAL A 110 -5.57 12.64 -22.97
CA VAL A 110 -5.27 13.13 -21.61
C VAL A 110 -4.92 14.61 -21.58
N ASP A 111 -4.42 15.15 -22.70
CA ASP A 111 -4.12 16.58 -22.84
C ASP A 111 -5.40 17.41 -22.73
N VAL A 112 -5.29 18.62 -22.19
CA VAL A 112 -6.42 19.54 -22.04
C VAL A 112 -6.09 20.89 -22.67
N PRO A 113 -6.93 21.44 -23.56
CA PRO A 113 -6.67 22.73 -24.19
C PRO A 113 -6.46 23.83 -23.15
N GLY A 114 -5.38 24.60 -23.30
CA GLY A 114 -5.03 25.69 -22.37
C GLY A 114 -4.38 25.26 -21.06
N LEU A 115 -4.10 23.96 -20.87
CA LEU A 115 -3.40 23.43 -19.71
C LEU A 115 -2.15 22.66 -20.15
N GLN A 116 -1.00 22.99 -19.57
CA GLN A 116 0.21 22.20 -19.77
C GLN A 116 0.14 20.93 -18.92
N VAL A 117 0.04 19.77 -19.59
CA VAL A 117 0.06 18.46 -18.93
C VAL A 117 1.48 17.92 -18.95
N SER A 118 2.06 17.66 -17.78
CA SER A 118 3.43 17.16 -17.68
C SER A 118 3.51 15.65 -17.97
N PRO A 119 4.65 15.12 -18.40
CA PRO A 119 4.85 13.67 -18.54
C PRO A 119 4.52 12.87 -17.27
N LYS A 120 4.81 13.46 -16.10
CA LYS A 120 4.51 12.87 -14.79
C LYS A 120 3.00 12.83 -14.53
N ALA A 121 2.25 13.90 -14.85
CA ALA A 121 0.79 13.91 -14.72
C ALA A 121 0.14 12.81 -15.58
N VAL A 122 0.65 12.59 -16.80
CA VAL A 122 0.20 11.49 -17.67
C VAL A 122 0.50 10.12 -17.05
N ALA A 123 1.70 9.95 -16.48
CA ALA A 123 2.08 8.71 -15.80
C ALA A 123 1.24 8.47 -14.52
N ASP A 124 0.96 9.50 -13.73
CA ASP A 124 0.10 9.43 -12.53
C ASP A 124 -1.35 9.08 -12.92
N PHE A 125 -1.87 9.63 -14.02
CA PHE A 125 -3.16 9.20 -14.58
C PHE A 125 -3.14 7.71 -14.93
N ALA A 126 -2.11 7.24 -15.63
CA ALA A 126 -1.98 5.82 -15.97
C ALA A 126 -1.83 4.92 -14.72
N LEU A 127 -1.10 5.35 -13.69
CA LEU A 127 -1.03 4.67 -12.39
C LEU A 127 -2.42 4.51 -11.79
N GLY A 128 -3.22 5.59 -11.79
CA GLY A 128 -4.58 5.58 -11.28
C GLY A 128 -5.46 4.56 -12.02
N MET A 129 -5.26 4.45 -13.34
CA MET A 129 -5.95 3.45 -14.15
C MET A 129 -5.61 2.03 -13.70
N LEU A 130 -4.32 1.72 -13.52
CA LEU A 130 -3.83 0.41 -13.09
C LEU A 130 -4.34 0.04 -11.69
N LEU A 131 -4.24 0.97 -10.74
CA LEU A 131 -4.67 0.73 -9.36
C LEU A 131 -6.18 0.46 -9.27
N ARG A 132 -7.01 1.19 -10.02
CA ARG A 132 -8.45 0.97 -10.07
C ARG A 132 -8.84 -0.34 -10.77
N ALA A 133 -8.01 -0.83 -11.68
CA ALA A 133 -8.29 -2.06 -12.43
C ALA A 133 -8.23 -3.32 -11.55
N TYR A 134 -7.52 -3.25 -10.41
CA TYR A 134 -7.36 -4.34 -9.47
C TYR A 134 -8.68 -4.87 -8.94
N LYS A 135 -8.85 -6.20 -9.00
CA LYS A 135 -9.91 -6.93 -8.32
C LYS A 135 -9.35 -8.24 -7.76
N PHE A 136 -9.68 -8.52 -6.50
CA PHE A 136 -9.41 -9.81 -5.89
C PHE A 136 -10.64 -10.72 -6.04
N ASP A 137 -10.61 -11.62 -7.02
CA ASP A 137 -11.69 -12.61 -7.22
C ASP A 137 -11.20 -14.03 -7.51
N THR A 138 -9.95 -14.31 -7.11
CA THR A 138 -9.30 -15.63 -7.14
C THR A 138 -10.20 -16.76 -6.63
N TYR A 139 -11.01 -16.49 -5.60
CA TYR A 139 -11.87 -17.47 -4.94
C TYR A 139 -13.33 -17.48 -5.40
N LYS A 140 -13.72 -16.67 -6.40
CA LYS A 140 -15.11 -16.61 -6.88
C LYS A 140 -15.35 -17.62 -8.00
N THR A 141 -16.19 -18.63 -7.76
CA THR A 141 -16.52 -19.68 -8.73
C THR A 141 -17.71 -19.37 -9.64
N LYS A 142 -18.71 -18.61 -9.15
CA LYS A 142 -19.99 -18.33 -9.85
C LYS A 142 -20.08 -16.93 -10.50
N LYS A 143 -18.97 -16.34 -10.93
CA LYS A 143 -18.98 -15.08 -11.69
C LYS A 143 -19.26 -15.26 -13.19
N LYS A 144 -19.55 -16.49 -13.64
CA LYS A 144 -20.01 -16.80 -14.99
C LYS A 144 -21.54 -16.77 -15.00
N SER A 145 -22.14 -15.64 -15.37
CA SER A 145 -23.49 -15.70 -15.94
C SER A 145 -23.40 -16.42 -17.29
N GLU A 146 -24.49 -17.06 -17.72
CA GLU A 146 -24.60 -17.91 -18.91
C GLU A 146 -24.24 -17.21 -20.24
N ASP A 147 -24.00 -15.89 -20.25
CA ASP A 147 -23.48 -15.11 -21.40
C ASP A 147 -21.93 -14.96 -21.43
N GLU A 148 -21.19 -15.50 -20.45
CA GLU A 148 -19.73 -15.35 -20.30
C GLU A 148 -18.96 -16.68 -20.35
N GLU A 149 -19.36 -17.63 -21.20
CA GLU A 149 -18.69 -18.94 -21.25
C GLU A 149 -17.28 -18.95 -21.88
N ASP A 150 -16.82 -17.90 -22.56
CA ASP A 150 -15.63 -18.03 -23.43
C ASP A 150 -14.64 -16.86 -23.46
N LYS A 151 -14.41 -16.16 -22.33
CA LYS A 151 -13.43 -15.06 -22.31
C LYS A 151 -12.30 -15.33 -21.31
N ALA A 152 -11.20 -15.85 -21.84
CA ALA A 152 -9.85 -15.75 -21.28
C ALA A 152 -9.58 -14.34 -20.73
N GLU A 153 -8.58 -14.17 -19.84
CA GLU A 153 -8.18 -12.87 -19.28
C GLU A 153 -8.23 -11.75 -20.33
N LYS A 154 -9.31 -10.96 -20.33
CA LYS A 154 -9.48 -9.90 -21.32
C LYS A 154 -8.51 -8.78 -21.00
N THR A 155 -7.45 -8.72 -21.77
CA THR A 155 -6.54 -7.58 -21.79
C THR A 155 -7.19 -6.47 -22.60
N VAL A 156 -7.45 -5.34 -21.96
CA VAL A 156 -7.93 -4.13 -22.63
C VAL A 156 -6.73 -3.32 -23.09
N LYS A 157 -6.69 -2.99 -24.39
CA LYS A 157 -5.64 -2.14 -24.96
C LYS A 157 -6.00 -0.69 -24.68
N VAL A 158 -5.15 0.02 -23.95
CA VAL A 158 -5.32 1.44 -23.64
C VAL A 158 -4.22 2.21 -24.34
N THR A 159 -4.60 3.16 -25.21
CA THR A 159 -3.65 4.10 -25.82
C THR A 159 -3.90 5.48 -25.24
N ILE A 160 -2.94 6.02 -24.50
CA ILE A 160 -2.98 7.38 -23.96
C ILE A 160 -2.31 8.32 -24.97
N VAL A 161 -3.09 9.24 -25.51
CA VAL A 161 -2.70 10.23 -26.51
C VAL A 161 -2.29 11.52 -25.80
N THR A 162 -1.03 11.92 -26.00
CA THR A 162 -0.45 13.15 -25.45
C THR A 162 0.70 13.66 -26.30
N ALA A 163 0.88 14.98 -26.39
CA ALA A 163 2.03 15.61 -27.04
C ALA A 163 3.38 15.09 -26.49
N GLU A 164 3.41 14.71 -25.20
CA GLU A 164 4.60 14.28 -24.46
C GLU A 164 4.79 12.75 -24.44
N ALA A 165 4.23 12.01 -25.40
CA ALA A 165 4.13 10.54 -25.36
C ALA A 165 5.44 9.79 -25.04
N SER A 166 6.57 10.23 -25.59
CA SER A 166 7.88 9.59 -25.33
C SER A 166 8.35 9.81 -23.89
N ALA A 167 8.15 11.02 -23.35
CA ALA A 167 8.52 11.34 -21.98
C ALA A 167 7.55 10.68 -20.99
N ALA A 168 6.25 10.65 -21.31
CA ALA A 168 5.22 9.97 -20.53
C ALA A 168 5.50 8.47 -20.44
N LYS A 169 5.89 7.82 -21.54
CA LYS A 169 6.29 6.40 -21.54
C LYS A 169 7.47 6.12 -20.59
N LYS A 170 8.43 7.03 -20.49
CA LYS A 170 9.57 6.88 -19.57
C LYS A 170 9.11 7.03 -18.12
N ALA A 171 8.31 8.04 -17.81
CA ALA A 171 7.75 8.25 -16.46
C ALA A 171 6.80 7.10 -16.05
N PHE A 172 6.08 6.52 -17.02
CA PHE A 172 5.16 5.41 -16.78
C PHE A 172 5.86 4.13 -16.31
N ALA A 173 7.11 3.88 -16.72
CA ALA A 173 7.84 2.70 -16.22
C ALA A 173 8.01 2.72 -14.69
N GLU A 174 8.19 3.90 -14.09
CA GLU A 174 8.22 4.05 -12.64
C GLU A 174 6.83 3.90 -12.01
N ALA A 175 5.81 4.45 -12.67
CA ALA A 175 4.41 4.30 -12.26
C ALA A 175 3.97 2.82 -12.27
N GLU A 176 4.34 2.05 -13.28
CA GLU A 176 4.04 0.62 -13.38
C GLU A 176 4.69 -0.15 -12.23
N ALA A 177 5.96 0.14 -11.90
CA ALA A 177 6.63 -0.45 -10.74
C ALA A 177 5.89 -0.14 -9.41
N ILE A 178 5.39 1.08 -9.24
CA ILE A 178 4.56 1.46 -8.09
C ILE A 178 3.25 0.66 -8.08
N ALA A 179 2.56 0.57 -9.22
CA ALA A 179 1.29 -0.16 -9.34
C ALA A 179 1.46 -1.62 -8.92
N ASP A 180 2.50 -2.27 -9.41
CA ASP A 180 2.81 -3.67 -9.11
C ASP A 180 3.13 -3.88 -7.62
N GLY A 181 3.90 -2.97 -7.00
CA GLY A 181 4.18 -3.04 -5.56
C GLY A 181 2.93 -2.85 -4.69
N VAL A 182 2.05 -1.92 -5.06
CA VAL A 182 0.75 -1.71 -4.38
C VAL A 182 -0.14 -2.94 -4.58
N ILE A 183 -0.23 -3.47 -5.79
CA ILE A 183 -1.04 -4.66 -6.11
C ILE A 183 -0.49 -5.89 -5.38
N LEU A 184 0.83 -6.05 -5.26
CA LEU A 184 1.45 -7.09 -4.44
C LEU A 184 0.98 -6.99 -2.99
N ALA A 185 1.06 -5.81 -2.38
CA ALA A 185 0.59 -5.59 -1.02
C ALA A 185 -0.91 -5.90 -0.88
N ARG A 186 -1.74 -5.47 -1.84
CA ARG A 186 -3.19 -5.78 -1.85
C ARG A 186 -3.45 -7.28 -1.96
N ASN A 187 -2.73 -8.00 -2.83
CA ASN A 187 -2.88 -9.44 -2.98
C ASN A 187 -2.56 -10.15 -1.67
N LEU A 188 -1.42 -9.82 -1.05
CA LEU A 188 -0.98 -10.43 0.21
C LEU A 188 -2.00 -10.20 1.33
N VAL A 189 -2.56 -8.99 1.46
CA VAL A 189 -3.58 -8.69 2.47
C VAL A 189 -4.91 -9.41 2.20
N ASN A 190 -5.34 -9.48 0.94
CA ASN A 190 -6.64 -10.07 0.62
C ASN A 190 -6.65 -11.61 0.70
N GLU A 191 -5.48 -12.24 0.57
CA GLU A 191 -5.31 -13.68 0.61
C GLU A 191 -5.80 -14.26 1.96
N PRO A 192 -6.63 -15.31 1.96
CA PRO A 192 -7.11 -15.91 3.19
C PRO A 192 -5.99 -16.64 3.94
N ALA A 193 -6.04 -16.59 5.27
CA ALA A 193 -4.99 -17.13 6.14
C ALA A 193 -4.74 -18.62 5.95
N ASN A 194 -5.75 -19.43 5.58
CA ASN A 194 -5.55 -20.86 5.30
C ASN A 194 -4.71 -21.12 4.04
N VAL A 195 -4.52 -20.13 3.17
CA VAL A 195 -3.67 -20.21 1.98
C VAL A 195 -2.35 -19.46 2.19
N LEU A 196 -2.37 -18.30 2.84
CA LEU A 196 -1.16 -17.51 3.11
C LEU A 196 -0.80 -17.50 4.59
N GLY A 197 0.22 -18.28 4.95
CA GLY A 197 0.84 -18.22 6.28
C GLY A 197 2.31 -17.86 6.21
N PRO A 198 3.07 -18.08 7.30
CA PRO A 198 4.44 -17.61 7.38
C PRO A 198 5.35 -18.20 6.29
N LEU A 199 5.15 -19.48 5.95
CA LEU A 199 5.92 -20.16 4.90
C LEU A 199 5.60 -19.59 3.52
N GLU A 200 4.32 -19.50 3.18
CA GLU A 200 3.86 -19.09 1.86
C GLU A 200 4.17 -17.61 1.61
N PHE A 201 4.03 -16.77 2.63
CA PHE A 201 4.43 -15.37 2.53
C PHE A 201 5.96 -15.24 2.40
N SER A 202 6.76 -16.02 3.14
CA SER A 202 8.22 -16.00 2.94
C SER A 202 8.64 -16.43 1.52
N ALA A 203 7.91 -17.39 0.92
CA ALA A 203 8.12 -17.80 -0.47
C ALA A 203 7.75 -16.67 -1.45
N LYS A 204 6.66 -15.94 -1.19
CA LYS A 204 6.28 -14.76 -1.99
C LYS A 204 7.32 -13.65 -1.93
N ALA A 205 7.89 -13.37 -0.76
CA ALA A 205 8.97 -12.40 -0.62
C ALA A 205 10.23 -12.84 -1.40
N LYS A 206 10.52 -14.14 -1.45
CA LYS A 206 11.64 -14.70 -2.22
C LYS A 206 11.51 -14.49 -3.73
N GLU A 207 10.29 -14.34 -4.26
CA GLU A 207 10.10 -14.05 -5.69
C GLU A 207 10.75 -12.70 -6.11
N LEU A 208 11.00 -11.79 -5.16
CA LEU A 208 11.71 -10.53 -5.42
C LEU A 208 13.19 -10.71 -5.80
N GLU A 209 13.78 -11.90 -5.60
CA GLU A 209 15.11 -12.23 -6.11
C GLU A 209 15.21 -12.04 -7.64
N LYS A 210 14.10 -12.22 -8.36
CA LYS A 210 14.01 -11.97 -9.82
C LYS A 210 14.26 -10.50 -10.20
N LEU A 211 14.07 -9.58 -9.26
CA LEU A 211 14.31 -8.15 -9.42
C LEU A 211 15.69 -7.72 -8.89
N GLY A 212 16.50 -8.66 -8.40
CA GLY A 212 17.82 -8.39 -7.82
C GLY A 212 17.81 -8.05 -6.33
N VAL A 213 16.71 -8.31 -5.61
CA VAL A 213 16.68 -8.24 -4.14
C VAL A 213 17.35 -9.48 -3.56
N GLU A 214 18.30 -9.31 -2.64
CA GLU A 214 18.83 -10.45 -1.88
C GLU A 214 17.85 -10.82 -0.76
N VAL A 215 17.41 -12.09 -0.70
CA VAL A 215 16.42 -12.55 0.29
C VAL A 215 17.00 -13.65 1.17
N GLU A 216 17.07 -13.37 2.47
CA GLU A 216 17.43 -14.33 3.52
C GLU A 216 16.19 -14.64 4.36
N ILE A 217 15.99 -15.91 4.71
CA ILE A 217 14.82 -16.36 5.47
C ILE A 217 15.33 -17.11 6.71
N LEU A 218 15.13 -16.54 7.89
CA LEU A 218 15.43 -17.21 9.15
C LEU A 218 14.28 -18.11 9.56
N THR A 219 14.64 -19.33 9.90
CA THR A 219 13.78 -20.35 10.49
C THR A 219 13.68 -20.18 12.00
N GLU A 220 12.70 -20.86 12.62
CA GLU A 220 12.53 -20.93 14.07
C GLU A 220 13.83 -21.32 14.79
N LYS A 221 14.59 -22.27 14.25
CA LYS A 221 15.87 -22.73 14.82
C LYS A 221 16.93 -21.62 14.84
N GLU A 222 17.00 -20.80 13.79
CA GLU A 222 17.93 -19.69 13.71
C GLU A 222 17.51 -18.55 14.64
N MET A 223 16.22 -18.21 14.66
CA MET A 223 15.66 -17.23 15.59
C MET A 223 15.86 -17.63 17.06
N LYS A 224 15.76 -18.93 17.38
CA LYS A 224 16.02 -19.44 18.74
C LYS A 224 17.49 -19.26 19.14
N LYS A 225 18.43 -19.47 18.22
CA LYS A 225 19.86 -19.22 18.47
C LYS A 225 20.17 -17.73 18.66
N LEU A 226 19.43 -16.86 17.97
CA LEU A 226 19.54 -15.41 18.10
C LEU A 226 18.87 -14.88 19.37
N GLY A 227 18.09 -15.69 20.09
CA GLY A 227 17.41 -15.27 21.32
C GLY A 227 16.14 -14.47 21.09
N MET A 228 15.47 -14.62 19.94
CA MET A 228 14.21 -13.93 19.60
C MET A 228 13.00 -14.51 20.35
N GLY A 229 13.07 -14.55 21.68
CA GLY A 229 12.08 -15.21 22.53
C GLY A 229 10.73 -14.49 22.58
N ALA A 230 10.67 -13.19 22.25
CA ALA A 230 9.40 -12.48 22.20
C ALA A 230 8.60 -12.87 20.94
N LEU A 231 9.24 -12.86 19.76
CA LEU A 231 8.63 -13.32 18.51
C LEU A 231 8.26 -14.81 18.57
N LEU A 232 9.18 -15.65 19.06
CA LEU A 232 8.95 -17.09 19.17
C LEU A 232 7.82 -17.41 20.16
N GLY A 233 7.69 -16.63 21.24
CA GLY A 233 6.59 -16.76 22.19
C GLY A 233 5.23 -16.52 21.55
N VAL A 234 5.12 -15.56 20.62
CA VAL A 234 3.87 -15.35 19.86
C VAL A 234 3.57 -16.54 18.95
N ALA A 235 4.57 -17.07 18.27
CA ALA A 235 4.38 -18.11 17.27
C ALA A 235 4.11 -19.51 17.83
N GLN A 236 4.44 -19.76 19.11
CA GLN A 236 4.50 -21.11 19.69
C GLN A 236 3.16 -21.87 19.73
N GLY A 237 2.03 -21.16 19.58
CA GLY A 237 0.69 -21.74 19.53
C GLY A 237 0.23 -22.19 18.14
N SER A 238 0.93 -21.78 17.08
CA SER A 238 0.59 -22.20 15.72
C SER A 238 1.38 -23.46 15.31
N VAL A 239 0.72 -24.34 14.56
CA VAL A 239 1.38 -25.47 13.87
C VAL A 239 2.20 -25.02 12.65
N ARG A 240 2.05 -23.77 12.22
CA ARG A 240 2.76 -23.20 11.07
C ARG A 240 3.97 -22.42 11.60
N PRO A 241 5.20 -22.88 11.30
CA PRO A 241 6.39 -22.34 11.96
C PRO A 241 6.67 -20.90 11.51
N PRO A 242 7.17 -20.03 12.41
CA PRO A 242 7.42 -18.62 12.11
C PRO A 242 8.58 -18.44 11.14
N ARG A 243 8.66 -17.26 10.52
CA ARG A 243 9.77 -16.84 9.65
C ARG A 243 10.15 -15.39 9.92
N LEU A 244 11.45 -15.08 9.93
CA LEU A 244 11.93 -13.71 9.76
C LEU A 244 12.51 -13.59 8.36
N VAL A 245 11.91 -12.77 7.51
CA VAL A 245 12.42 -12.53 6.15
C VAL A 245 13.23 -11.25 6.16
N VAL A 246 14.41 -11.29 5.55
CA VAL A 246 15.32 -10.15 5.38
C VAL A 246 15.57 -9.95 3.89
N MET A 247 15.13 -8.82 3.36
CA MET A 247 15.26 -8.41 1.97
C MET A 247 16.26 -7.26 1.88
N GLN A 248 17.21 -7.33 0.95
CA GLN A 248 18.22 -6.30 0.77
C GLN A 248 18.25 -5.84 -0.69
N TRP A 249 18.00 -4.55 -0.90
CA TRP A 249 18.22 -3.88 -2.17
C TRP A 249 19.51 -3.05 -2.08
N LYS A 250 20.46 -3.30 -2.96
CA LYS A 250 21.79 -2.64 -2.97
C LYS A 250 21.91 -1.69 -4.17
N GLY A 251 21.10 -0.64 -4.17
CA GLY A 251 21.03 0.33 -5.27
C GLY A 251 22.02 1.49 -5.17
N ALA A 252 22.77 1.63 -4.08
CA ALA A 252 23.79 2.65 -3.87
C ALA A 252 25.18 2.05 -3.64
N LYS A 253 26.17 2.88 -3.30
CA LYS A 253 27.54 2.38 -3.02
C LYS A 253 27.50 1.52 -1.76
N SER A 254 28.30 0.45 -1.71
CA SER A 254 28.31 -0.50 -0.59
C SER A 254 28.62 0.12 0.79
N LYS A 255 29.28 1.29 0.82
CA LYS A 255 29.62 2.03 2.03
C LYS A 255 28.48 2.91 2.57
N ASP A 256 27.46 3.17 1.76
CA ASP A 256 26.36 4.07 2.15
C ASP A 256 25.44 3.29 3.10
N LYS A 257 25.16 3.87 4.28
CA LYS A 257 24.30 3.23 5.29
C LYS A 257 22.93 2.96 4.69
N PRO A 258 22.37 1.75 4.88
CA PRO A 258 21.05 1.46 4.37
C PRO A 258 19.98 2.22 5.16
N ILE A 259 18.83 2.40 4.52
CA ILE A 259 17.56 2.74 5.20
C ILE A 259 16.76 1.46 5.41
N ALA A 260 16.01 1.37 6.51
CA ALA A 260 15.35 0.12 6.87
C ALA A 260 13.83 0.26 7.08
N PHE A 261 13.10 -0.74 6.61
CA PHE A 261 11.66 -0.86 6.71
C PHE A 261 11.28 -2.20 7.35
N ILE A 262 10.49 -2.18 8.42
CA ILE A 262 10.16 -3.37 9.21
C ILE A 262 8.64 -3.56 9.27
N GLY A 263 8.13 -4.70 8.85
CA GLY A 263 6.69 -4.96 8.77
C GLY A 263 6.20 -5.98 9.79
N LYS A 264 5.13 -5.65 10.52
CA LYS A 264 4.34 -6.65 11.28
C LYS A 264 3.71 -7.62 10.30
N GLY A 265 3.99 -8.91 10.46
CA GLY A 265 3.50 -9.98 9.60
C GLY A 265 2.73 -11.06 10.36
N VAL A 266 1.78 -10.66 11.21
CA VAL A 266 0.87 -11.63 11.85
C VAL A 266 -0.15 -12.06 10.80
N VAL A 267 0.05 -13.24 10.21
CA VAL A 267 -0.74 -13.70 9.03
C VAL A 267 -2.18 -14.04 9.39
N PHE A 268 -2.43 -14.33 10.66
CA PHE A 268 -3.75 -14.40 11.26
C PHE A 268 -3.62 -14.19 12.75
N ASP A 269 -4.53 -13.42 13.33
CA ASP A 269 -4.52 -13.05 14.74
C ASP A 269 -5.84 -13.42 15.42
N THR A 270 -5.84 -14.49 16.21
CA THR A 270 -6.97 -14.84 17.06
C THR A 270 -6.97 -14.06 18.37
N GLY A 271 -5.87 -13.37 18.70
CA GLY A 271 -5.52 -12.87 20.03
C GLY A 271 -4.86 -13.88 20.96
N GLY A 272 -4.60 -15.10 20.49
CA GLY A 272 -4.06 -16.19 21.31
C GLY A 272 -5.01 -16.59 22.44
N ILE A 273 -4.49 -16.75 23.67
CA ILE A 273 -5.29 -17.08 24.87
C ILE A 273 -6.25 -15.94 25.27
N SER A 274 -5.84 -14.70 25.02
CA SER A 274 -6.67 -13.50 25.13
C SER A 274 -7.56 -13.36 23.89
N ILE A 275 -8.39 -14.37 23.66
CA ILE A 275 -9.13 -14.57 22.40
C ILE A 275 -9.98 -13.34 22.03
N LYS A 276 -9.90 -12.92 20.77
CA LYS A 276 -10.78 -11.88 20.22
C LYS A 276 -12.24 -12.37 20.19
N PRO A 277 -13.22 -11.45 20.29
CA PRO A 277 -14.61 -11.77 19.99
C PRO A 277 -14.78 -12.29 18.56
N ALA A 278 -15.82 -13.09 18.33
CA ALA A 278 -16.07 -13.68 17.01
C ALA A 278 -16.31 -12.64 15.90
N GLY A 279 -17.00 -11.53 16.21
CA GLY A 279 -17.31 -10.50 15.23
C GLY A 279 -16.08 -9.70 14.83
N GLY A 280 -15.74 -9.71 13.54
CA GLY A 280 -14.59 -9.01 12.97
C GLY A 280 -13.27 -9.81 13.04
N MET A 281 -13.27 -11.02 13.61
CA MET A 281 -12.08 -11.87 13.62
C MET A 281 -11.69 -12.34 12.20
N GLU A 282 -12.67 -12.45 11.30
CA GLU A 282 -12.45 -12.81 9.89
C GLU A 282 -11.54 -11.81 9.15
N ASP A 283 -11.51 -10.55 9.60
CA ASP A 283 -10.65 -9.51 9.04
C ASP A 283 -9.19 -9.64 9.50
N MET A 284 -8.88 -10.47 10.51
CA MET A 284 -7.53 -10.61 11.06
C MET A 284 -6.54 -11.30 10.12
N LYS A 285 -6.98 -11.78 8.95
CA LYS A 285 -6.07 -12.10 7.83
C LYS A 285 -5.28 -10.87 7.33
N GLY A 286 -5.79 -9.67 7.56
CA GLY A 286 -5.14 -8.41 7.16
C GLY A 286 -4.13 -7.90 8.17
N ASP A 287 -3.92 -8.61 9.28
CA ASP A 287 -3.03 -8.20 10.36
C ASP A 287 -1.52 -8.34 10.03
N MET A 288 -1.24 -8.71 8.79
CA MET A 288 0.05 -8.72 8.13
C MET A 288 0.23 -7.53 7.16
N GLY A 289 -0.67 -6.53 7.20
CA GLY A 289 -0.64 -5.37 6.32
C GLY A 289 0.66 -4.56 6.36
N GLY A 290 1.34 -4.53 7.53
CA GLY A 290 2.65 -3.92 7.66
C GLY A 290 3.73 -4.65 6.84
N ALA A 291 3.78 -5.97 6.95
CA ALA A 291 4.68 -6.80 6.14
C ALA A 291 4.34 -6.73 4.64
N ALA A 292 3.05 -6.67 4.29
CA ALA A 292 2.62 -6.51 2.91
C ALA A 292 3.12 -5.20 2.29
N ALA A 293 3.00 -4.08 3.04
CA ALA A 293 3.50 -2.79 2.61
C ALA A 293 5.03 -2.78 2.42
N VAL A 294 5.78 -3.42 3.33
CA VAL A 294 7.25 -3.54 3.20
C VAL A 294 7.64 -4.41 2.00
N ALA A 295 6.97 -5.54 1.77
CA ALA A 295 7.22 -6.37 0.59
C ALA A 295 6.89 -5.61 -0.72
N GLY A 296 5.78 -4.89 -0.74
CA GLY A 296 5.39 -4.01 -1.84
C GLY A 296 6.43 -2.91 -2.09
N LEU A 297 6.90 -2.23 -1.05
CA LEU A 297 7.95 -1.21 -1.18
C LEU A 297 9.25 -1.80 -1.74
N MET A 298 9.72 -2.93 -1.22
CA MET A 298 10.95 -3.57 -1.71
C MET A 298 10.83 -3.97 -3.19
N HIS A 299 9.63 -4.40 -3.63
CA HIS A 299 9.34 -4.57 -5.05
C HIS A 299 9.52 -3.26 -5.82
N VAL A 300 8.86 -2.16 -5.40
CA VAL A 300 8.94 -0.85 -6.08
C VAL A 300 10.40 -0.40 -6.20
N LEU A 301 11.15 -0.40 -5.10
CA LEU A 301 12.54 0.07 -5.06
C LEU A 301 13.42 -0.71 -6.03
N ALA A 302 13.28 -2.04 -6.07
CA ALA A 302 14.05 -2.88 -6.98
C ALA A 302 13.63 -2.71 -8.44
N ALA A 303 12.32 -2.73 -8.72
CA ALA A 303 11.77 -2.64 -10.07
C ALA A 303 12.14 -1.31 -10.77
N ARG A 304 12.09 -0.19 -10.04
CA ARG A 304 12.51 1.12 -10.57
C ARG A 304 14.01 1.39 -10.43
N LYS A 305 14.77 0.45 -9.86
CA LYS A 305 16.22 0.55 -9.61
C LYS A 305 16.59 1.78 -8.78
N ALA A 306 15.90 1.97 -7.66
CA ALA A 306 16.10 3.09 -6.74
C ALA A 306 17.57 3.22 -6.32
N LYS A 307 18.09 4.44 -6.28
CA LYS A 307 19.51 4.71 -5.98
C LYS A 307 19.79 4.79 -4.48
N VAL A 308 19.42 3.73 -3.76
CA VAL A 308 19.56 3.64 -2.31
C VAL A 308 19.89 2.20 -1.88
N ASN A 309 20.58 2.04 -0.75
CA ASN A 309 20.64 0.76 -0.07
C ASN A 309 19.43 0.65 0.87
N ALA A 310 18.57 -0.36 0.69
CA ALA A 310 17.38 -0.55 1.51
C ALA A 310 17.30 -1.95 2.10
N ILE A 311 16.86 -2.04 3.36
CA ILE A 311 16.60 -3.30 4.07
C ILE A 311 15.11 -3.39 4.35
N GLY A 312 14.48 -4.50 3.98
CA GLY A 312 13.11 -4.85 4.35
C GLY A 312 13.11 -6.05 5.29
N ILE A 313 12.50 -5.96 6.47
CA ILE A 313 12.36 -7.10 7.40
C ILE A 313 10.89 -7.40 7.65
N LEU A 314 10.51 -8.68 7.54
CA LEU A 314 9.14 -9.16 7.81
C LEU A 314 9.17 -10.13 8.98
N GLY A 315 8.49 -9.79 10.08
CA GLY A 315 8.27 -10.70 11.21
C GLY A 315 7.00 -11.52 10.98
N LEU A 316 7.14 -12.72 10.41
CA LEU A 316 6.02 -13.55 9.98
C LEU A 316 5.69 -14.61 11.05
N VAL A 317 4.51 -14.49 11.64
CA VAL A 317 3.97 -15.42 12.65
C VAL A 317 2.48 -15.62 12.43
N GLU A 318 1.90 -16.62 13.08
CA GLU A 318 0.45 -16.82 13.19
C GLU A 318 0.13 -16.93 14.70
N ASN A 319 -0.76 -16.07 15.22
CA ASN A 319 -1.10 -16.03 16.64
C ASN A 319 -2.37 -16.85 16.88
N MET A 320 -2.21 -18.03 17.49
CA MET A 320 -3.26 -19.04 17.64
C MET A 320 -3.41 -19.47 19.11
N PRO A 321 -4.63 -19.81 19.57
CA PRO A 321 -4.79 -20.49 20.84
C PRO A 321 -4.41 -21.97 20.66
N ASP A 322 -3.69 -22.52 21.64
CA ASP A 322 -3.29 -23.92 21.67
C ASP A 322 -2.91 -24.30 23.11
N GLY A 323 -2.79 -25.60 23.40
CA GLY A 323 -2.27 -26.07 24.69
C GLY A 323 -0.84 -25.61 24.99
N ASN A 324 -0.05 -25.29 23.95
CA ASN A 324 1.30 -24.74 24.05
C ASN A 324 1.36 -23.22 23.89
N ALA A 325 0.25 -22.52 23.64
CA ALA A 325 0.26 -21.09 23.38
C ALA A 325 0.78 -20.26 24.58
N GLN A 326 1.38 -19.11 24.28
CA GLN A 326 1.78 -18.14 25.29
C GLN A 326 0.56 -17.64 26.07
N ARG A 327 0.72 -17.38 27.36
CA ARG A 327 -0.36 -17.03 28.28
C ARG A 327 -0.15 -15.66 28.91
N PRO A 328 -1.24 -14.97 29.30
CA PRO A 328 -1.14 -13.85 30.21
C PRO A 328 -0.40 -14.23 31.51
N GLY A 329 0.59 -13.43 31.89
CA GLY A 329 1.48 -13.64 33.02
C GLY A 329 2.81 -14.32 32.68
N ASP A 330 2.97 -14.88 31.47
CA ASP A 330 4.28 -15.38 31.03
C ASP A 330 5.29 -14.23 30.92
N ILE A 331 6.56 -14.50 31.27
CA ILE A 331 7.67 -13.57 31.04
C ILE A 331 8.56 -14.15 29.96
N VAL A 332 8.74 -13.40 28.87
CA VAL A 332 9.65 -13.77 27.77
C VAL A 332 10.89 -12.90 27.77
N THR A 333 11.98 -13.44 27.25
CA THR A 333 13.23 -12.68 27.01
C THR A 333 13.33 -12.37 25.52
N SER A 334 13.41 -11.09 25.17
CA SER A 334 13.61 -10.63 23.79
C SER A 334 15.06 -10.81 23.33
N MET A 335 15.30 -10.63 22.02
CA MET A 335 16.64 -10.66 21.42
C MET A 335 17.58 -9.61 22.04
N SER A 336 17.04 -8.51 22.57
CA SER A 336 17.85 -7.51 23.26
C SER A 336 18.29 -7.93 24.66
N GLY A 337 17.83 -9.09 25.15
CA GLY A 337 18.00 -9.53 26.53
C GLY A 337 17.03 -8.92 27.54
N GLN A 338 16.18 -7.96 27.11
CA GLN A 338 15.15 -7.37 27.98
C GLN A 338 14.02 -8.38 28.20
N THR A 339 13.51 -8.43 29.42
CA THR A 339 12.39 -9.29 29.84
C THR A 339 11.05 -8.56 29.71
N ILE A 340 10.04 -9.27 29.22
CA ILE A 340 8.71 -8.70 28.93
C ILE A 340 7.65 -9.58 29.61
N GLU A 341 6.91 -9.01 30.54
CA GLU A 341 5.69 -9.59 31.10
C GLU A 341 4.54 -9.46 30.09
N VAL A 342 4.03 -10.60 29.63
CA VAL A 342 2.94 -10.66 28.66
C VAL A 342 1.62 -10.55 29.41
N ILE A 343 0.98 -9.39 29.39
CA ILE A 343 -0.30 -9.17 30.08
C ILE A 343 -1.48 -9.51 29.18
N ASN A 344 -1.34 -9.29 27.87
CA ASN A 344 -2.37 -9.57 26.89
C ASN A 344 -1.71 -10.18 25.64
N THR A 345 -2.14 -11.39 25.26
CA THR A 345 -1.61 -12.12 24.09
C THR A 345 -2.19 -11.61 22.76
N ASP A 346 -3.18 -10.71 22.81
CA ASP A 346 -3.71 -9.91 21.69
C ASP A 346 -2.94 -8.60 21.48
N ALA A 347 -1.84 -8.44 22.21
CA ALA A 347 -0.84 -7.37 22.01
C ALA A 347 0.48 -8.00 21.52
N GLU A 348 0.37 -8.92 20.57
CA GLU A 348 1.42 -9.77 20.00
C GLU A 348 2.29 -9.03 18.97
N GLY A 349 1.71 -8.16 18.14
CA GLY A 349 2.43 -7.55 17.03
C GLY A 349 3.67 -6.78 17.46
N ARG A 350 3.63 -6.16 18.64
CA ARG A 350 4.79 -5.45 19.21
C ARG A 350 5.88 -6.40 19.72
N LEU A 351 5.52 -7.61 20.17
CA LEU A 351 6.47 -8.65 20.58
C LEU A 351 7.20 -9.23 19.35
N VAL A 352 6.51 -9.37 18.23
CA VAL A 352 7.13 -9.76 16.95
C VAL A 352 8.08 -8.66 16.48
N LEU A 353 7.62 -7.41 16.51
CA LEU A 353 8.40 -6.27 16.02
C LEU A 353 9.60 -5.94 16.88
N CYS A 354 9.58 -6.13 18.20
CA CYS A 354 10.72 -5.76 19.04
C CYS A 354 11.98 -6.56 18.67
N ASP A 355 11.84 -7.87 18.46
CA ASP A 355 12.94 -8.73 18.02
C ASP A 355 13.38 -8.38 16.59
N ALA A 356 12.45 -8.09 15.69
CA ALA A 356 12.76 -7.69 14.31
C ALA A 356 13.48 -6.32 14.24
N LEU A 357 13.06 -5.34 15.04
CA LEU A 357 13.68 -4.02 15.16
C LEU A 357 15.08 -4.13 15.74
N TRP A 358 15.23 -4.90 16.83
CA TRP A 358 16.53 -5.11 17.45
C TRP A 358 17.50 -5.79 16.49
N TYR A 359 17.07 -6.85 15.82
CA TYR A 359 17.85 -7.55 14.81
C TYR A 359 18.30 -6.63 13.68
N CYS A 360 17.38 -5.80 13.16
CA CYS A 360 17.68 -4.83 12.11
C CYS A 360 18.79 -3.87 12.56
N ASN A 361 18.60 -3.29 13.75
CA ASN A 361 19.53 -2.34 14.31
C ASN A 361 20.92 -2.94 14.53
N ASP A 362 20.98 -4.11 15.17
CA ASP A 362 22.21 -4.77 15.55
C ASP A 362 23.02 -5.24 14.34
N ARG A 363 22.36 -5.82 13.34
CA ARG A 363 23.03 -6.37 12.16
C ARG A 363 23.36 -5.32 11.10
N PHE A 364 22.49 -4.33 10.87
CA PHE A 364 22.61 -3.42 9.72
C PHE A 364 22.92 -1.97 10.07
N GLN A 365 22.73 -1.55 11.33
CA GLN A 365 22.99 -0.19 11.82
C GLN A 365 22.52 0.91 10.85
N PRO A 366 21.23 0.88 10.44
CA PRO A 366 20.74 1.70 9.33
C PRO A 366 20.76 3.20 9.68
N ALA A 367 20.69 4.04 8.65
CA ALA A 367 20.58 5.49 8.80
C ALA A 367 19.29 5.88 9.54
N PHE A 368 18.20 5.15 9.31
CA PHE A 368 16.97 5.19 10.09
C PHE A 368 16.19 3.87 9.94
N MET A 369 15.23 3.65 10.83
CA MET A 369 14.25 2.56 10.74
C MET A 369 12.82 3.09 10.68
N ILE A 370 11.99 2.54 9.81
CA ILE A 370 10.55 2.78 9.81
C ILE A 370 9.85 1.43 9.97
N ASN A 371 9.00 1.28 10.97
CA ASN A 371 8.17 0.08 11.06
C ASN A 371 6.69 0.37 10.81
N LEU A 372 6.03 -0.53 10.08
CA LEU A 372 4.61 -0.46 9.75
C LEU A 372 3.89 -1.63 10.40
N ALA A 373 2.76 -1.34 11.03
CA ALA A 373 1.98 -2.37 11.68
C ALA A 373 0.51 -2.00 11.81
N THR A 374 -0.35 -2.98 11.61
CA THR A 374 -1.75 -2.96 12.05
C THR A 374 -1.76 -3.20 13.57
N LEU A 375 -1.30 -2.22 14.35
CA LEU A 375 -0.82 -2.50 15.71
C LEU A 375 -1.91 -2.35 16.76
N THR A 376 -2.77 -1.34 16.63
CA THR A 376 -3.75 -1.06 17.68
C THR A 376 -5.12 -0.68 17.13
N GLY A 377 -6.18 -1.25 17.69
CA GLY A 377 -7.54 -0.72 17.47
C GLY A 377 -7.70 0.72 17.99
N ALA A 378 -6.89 1.13 18.95
CA ALA A 378 -6.90 2.47 19.52
C ALA A 378 -6.57 3.58 18.49
N ILE A 379 -5.73 3.30 17.47
CA ILE A 379 -5.43 4.32 16.45
C ILE A 379 -6.64 4.54 15.54
N GLY A 380 -7.40 3.47 15.26
CA GLY A 380 -8.64 3.55 14.51
C GLY A 380 -9.70 4.37 15.22
N VAL A 381 -9.80 4.24 16.54
CA VAL A 381 -10.68 5.10 17.35
C VAL A 381 -10.24 6.57 17.29
N ALA A 382 -8.93 6.84 17.27
CA ALA A 382 -8.40 8.19 17.29
C ALA A 382 -8.47 8.92 15.93
N LEU A 383 -8.15 8.22 14.84
CA LEU A 383 -7.93 8.84 13.52
C LEU A 383 -8.87 8.31 12.41
N GLY A 384 -9.68 7.29 12.71
CA GLY A 384 -10.47 6.58 11.70
C GLY A 384 -9.57 5.96 10.62
N SER A 385 -10.10 5.88 9.39
CA SER A 385 -9.37 5.37 8.22
C SER A 385 -8.78 6.48 7.33
N VAL A 386 -8.71 7.72 7.82
CA VAL A 386 -8.28 8.87 7.03
C VAL A 386 -6.78 9.15 7.17
N HIS A 387 -6.23 8.95 8.37
CA HIS A 387 -4.80 9.09 8.66
C HIS A 387 -4.29 7.82 9.35
N ALA A 388 -3.06 7.40 9.05
CA ALA A 388 -2.35 6.47 9.92
C ALA A 388 -1.62 7.24 11.04
N GLY A 389 -1.38 6.56 12.16
CA GLY A 389 -0.67 7.13 13.29
C GLY A 389 0.84 7.14 13.07
N LEU A 390 1.49 8.28 13.25
CA LEU A 390 2.95 8.43 13.18
C LEU A 390 3.51 8.70 14.58
N PHE A 391 4.40 7.83 15.04
CA PHE A 391 5.19 8.02 16.27
C PHE A 391 6.67 8.03 15.89
N SER A 392 7.49 8.87 16.52
CA SER A 392 8.90 8.97 16.15
C SER A 392 9.76 9.54 17.27
N ASN A 393 11.01 9.08 17.35
CA ASN A 393 12.04 9.69 18.20
C ASN A 393 12.85 10.79 17.47
N ASP A 394 12.56 11.05 16.20
CA ASP A 394 13.27 11.98 15.33
C ASP A 394 12.30 12.92 14.59
N ASP A 395 12.46 14.23 14.80
CA ASP A 395 11.57 15.26 14.24
C ASP A 395 11.74 15.40 12.73
N ALA A 396 12.98 15.37 12.23
CA ALA A 396 13.27 15.54 10.81
C ALA A 396 12.71 14.38 9.96
N LEU A 397 12.81 13.14 10.45
CA LEU A 397 12.19 11.97 9.83
C LEU A 397 10.66 12.09 9.82
N SER A 398 10.09 12.61 10.91
CA SER A 398 8.64 12.81 11.01
C SER A 398 8.13 13.81 9.98
N GLU A 399 8.82 14.94 9.82
CA GLU A 399 8.47 15.99 8.86
C GLU A 399 8.51 15.49 7.41
N LYS A 400 9.57 14.74 7.06
CA LYS A 400 9.69 14.12 5.73
C LYS A 400 8.56 13.12 5.46
N LEU A 401 8.19 12.31 6.46
CA LEU A 401 7.08 11.37 6.36
C LEU A 401 5.74 12.08 6.19
N LEU A 402 5.49 13.16 6.95
CA LEU A 402 4.28 13.97 6.82
C LEU A 402 4.19 14.61 5.43
N ALA A 403 5.30 15.13 4.90
CA ALA A 403 5.35 15.69 3.55
C ALA A 403 5.04 14.62 2.48
N ALA A 404 5.69 13.45 2.56
CA ALA A 404 5.42 12.34 1.64
C ALA A 404 3.95 11.87 1.69
N GLY A 405 3.35 11.84 2.89
CA GLY A 405 1.94 11.49 3.06
C GLY A 405 0.98 12.51 2.46
N LEU A 406 1.34 13.80 2.45
CA LEU A 406 0.58 14.84 1.75
C LEU A 406 0.70 14.71 0.24
N THR A 407 1.91 14.47 -0.29
CA THR A 407 2.14 14.28 -1.73
C THR A 407 1.37 13.09 -2.29
N THR A 408 1.41 11.95 -1.60
CA THR A 408 0.80 10.69 -2.06
C THR A 408 -0.67 10.54 -1.69
N ASN A 409 -1.16 11.42 -0.81
CA ASN A 409 -2.44 11.32 -0.12
C ASN A 409 -2.57 10.09 0.80
N GLU A 410 -1.47 9.40 1.12
CA GLU A 410 -1.39 8.38 2.18
C GLU A 410 -1.03 9.07 3.50
N ARG A 411 -2.00 9.79 4.06
CA ARG A 411 -1.75 10.79 5.09
C ARG A 411 -1.39 10.18 6.44
N LEU A 412 -0.52 10.88 7.15
CA LEU A 412 -0.08 10.55 8.50
C LEU A 412 -0.51 11.65 9.49
N TRP A 413 -0.73 11.27 10.74
CA TRP A 413 -0.89 12.22 11.83
C TRP A 413 0.09 11.90 12.95
N ARG A 414 0.89 12.89 13.36
CA ARG A 414 1.91 12.69 14.40
C ARG A 414 1.27 12.64 15.79
N MET A 415 1.55 11.55 16.49
CA MET A 415 1.09 11.25 17.83
C MET A 415 2.24 11.40 18.84
N PRO A 416 1.97 11.72 20.11
CA PRO A 416 3.02 12.02 21.08
C PRO A 416 3.73 10.76 21.58
N LEU A 417 4.98 10.93 22.01
CA LEU A 417 5.72 10.03 22.89
C LEU A 417 6.20 10.83 24.11
N GLY A 418 6.21 10.23 25.30
CA GLY A 418 6.54 10.95 26.53
C GLY A 418 6.79 10.03 27.74
N LYS A 419 7.65 10.47 28.67
CA LYS A 419 8.10 9.64 29.80
C LYS A 419 6.94 9.15 30.68
N GLU A 420 5.89 9.94 30.80
CA GLU A 420 4.67 9.61 31.54
C GLU A 420 3.93 8.43 30.91
N TYR A 421 3.88 8.36 29.57
CA TYR A 421 3.32 7.21 28.85
C TYR A 421 4.23 5.99 28.92
N ASP A 422 5.56 6.18 28.92
CA ASP A 422 6.51 5.07 29.05
C ASP A 422 6.38 4.37 30.42
N LYS A 423 6.17 5.12 31.50
CA LYS A 423 5.90 4.53 32.83
C LYS A 423 4.65 3.65 32.89
N LEU A 424 3.70 3.81 31.95
CA LEU A 424 2.49 2.98 31.93
C LEU A 424 2.79 1.52 31.59
N ILE A 425 3.93 1.24 30.96
CA ILE A 425 4.38 -0.12 30.61
C ILE A 425 5.42 -0.68 31.59
N ASP A 426 5.61 -0.07 32.76
CA ASP A 426 6.44 -0.64 33.81
C ASP A 426 5.80 -1.94 34.36
N SER A 427 6.65 -2.93 34.62
CA SER A 427 6.28 -4.20 35.25
C SER A 427 6.87 -4.30 36.65
N LYS A 428 6.23 -5.10 37.51
CA LYS A 428 6.74 -5.45 38.84
C LYS A 428 7.70 -6.64 38.80
N PHE A 429 7.67 -7.43 37.72
CA PHE A 429 8.29 -8.76 37.65
C PHE A 429 9.26 -8.91 36.47
N ALA A 430 9.20 -8.00 35.49
CA ALA A 430 10.06 -7.93 34.32
C ALA A 430 10.51 -6.49 34.05
N ASP A 431 11.38 -6.27 33.06
CA ASP A 431 11.84 -4.93 32.67
C ASP A 431 10.70 -4.06 32.13
N MET A 432 9.68 -4.70 31.54
CA MET A 432 8.45 -4.05 31.08
C MET A 432 7.29 -5.06 30.95
N LYS A 433 6.07 -4.54 30.80
CA LYS A 433 4.92 -5.31 30.34
C LYS A 433 4.55 -4.94 28.92
N ASN A 434 3.98 -5.87 28.16
CA ASN A 434 3.68 -5.65 26.75
C ASN A 434 2.52 -4.65 26.50
N THR A 435 1.72 -4.28 27.50
CA THR A 435 0.63 -3.30 27.33
C THR A 435 0.46 -2.36 28.51
N GLY A 436 0.11 -1.10 28.21
CA GLY A 436 -0.21 -0.07 29.20
C GLY A 436 -1.70 -0.02 29.59
N GLY A 437 -2.52 -0.96 29.09
CA GLY A 437 -3.95 -1.02 29.34
C GLY A 437 -4.80 -0.34 28.26
N ARG A 438 -6.05 0.00 28.60
CA ARG A 438 -7.05 0.47 27.62
C ARG A 438 -6.79 1.87 27.07
N GLN A 439 -6.33 2.78 27.92
CA GLN A 439 -6.13 4.19 27.53
C GLN A 439 -4.78 4.38 26.85
N ALA A 440 -4.72 5.28 25.87
CA ALA A 440 -3.48 5.59 25.14
C ALA A 440 -2.79 4.35 24.53
N GLY A 441 -3.58 3.35 24.08
CA GLY A 441 -3.07 2.07 23.60
C GLY A 441 -2.03 2.20 22.47
N SER A 442 -2.26 3.10 21.51
CA SER A 442 -1.31 3.35 20.42
C SER A 442 -0.01 4.01 20.90
N ILE A 443 -0.10 4.96 21.83
CA ILE A 443 1.08 5.64 22.40
C ILE A 443 1.92 4.63 23.20
N THR A 444 1.30 3.84 24.07
CA THR A 444 2.01 2.85 24.90
C THR A 444 2.60 1.71 24.05
N ALA A 445 1.94 1.31 22.95
CA ALA A 445 2.50 0.39 21.97
C ALA A 445 3.75 0.97 21.29
N ALA A 446 3.71 2.23 20.88
CA ALA A 446 4.86 2.90 20.29
C ALA A 446 6.01 3.07 21.31
N GLN A 447 5.70 3.38 22.57
CA GLN A 447 6.72 3.43 23.65
C GLN A 447 7.39 2.09 23.88
N PHE A 448 6.61 1.00 23.85
CA PHE A 448 7.16 -0.35 23.91
C PHE A 448 8.18 -0.57 22.78
N LEU A 449 7.81 -0.29 21.53
CA LEU A 449 8.70 -0.46 20.38
C LEU A 449 9.97 0.41 20.47
N LYS A 450 9.84 1.65 20.97
CA LYS A 450 10.95 2.58 21.15
C LYS A 450 12.07 2.01 22.05
N ARG A 451 11.76 1.08 22.98
CA ARG A 451 12.78 0.43 23.82
C ARG A 451 13.71 -0.53 23.05
N PHE A 452 13.43 -0.81 21.78
CA PHE A 452 14.17 -1.77 20.94
C PHE A 452 14.87 -1.15 19.73
N VAL A 453 14.94 0.19 19.65
CA VAL A 453 15.54 0.90 18.51
C VAL A 453 16.86 1.60 18.82
N LYS A 454 17.40 1.40 20.04
CA LYS A 454 18.63 2.07 20.53
C LYS A 454 18.55 3.59 20.26
N ASP A 455 19.62 4.19 19.76
CA ASP A 455 19.70 5.61 19.38
C ASP A 455 19.44 5.86 17.88
N THR A 456 18.96 4.86 17.15
CA THR A 456 18.71 5.00 15.70
C THR A 456 17.48 5.88 15.46
N PRO A 457 17.54 6.85 14.52
CA PRO A 457 16.35 7.57 14.09
C PRO A 457 15.26 6.60 13.64
N TRP A 458 14.07 6.75 14.22
CA TRP A 458 13.03 5.74 14.11
C TRP A 458 11.65 6.35 14.07
N ALA A 459 10.82 5.83 13.16
CA ALA A 459 9.39 6.08 13.13
C ALA A 459 8.58 4.78 13.13
N HIS A 460 7.47 4.80 13.84
CA HIS A 460 6.43 3.78 13.78
C HIS A 460 5.18 4.35 13.12
N LEU A 461 4.69 3.64 12.11
CA LEU A 461 3.43 3.88 11.44
C LEU A 461 2.40 2.83 11.90
N ASP A 462 1.41 3.24 12.68
CA ASP A 462 0.25 2.42 13.03
C ASP A 462 -0.82 2.56 11.95
N ILE A 463 -0.90 1.54 11.10
CA ILE A 463 -1.72 1.49 9.88
C ILE A 463 -2.96 0.60 10.05
N ALA A 464 -3.38 0.30 11.28
CA ALA A 464 -4.47 -0.64 11.58
C ALA A 464 -5.76 -0.36 10.79
N SER A 465 -6.11 0.92 10.61
CA SER A 465 -7.34 1.34 9.94
C SER A 465 -7.14 1.79 8.49
N THR A 466 -5.90 1.78 7.98
CA THR A 466 -5.57 2.20 6.61
C THR A 466 -5.01 1.07 5.75
N ALA A 467 -4.54 -0.05 6.33
CA ALA A 467 -4.02 -1.19 5.58
C ALA A 467 -5.12 -2.13 5.08
N MET A 468 -6.19 -2.28 5.87
CA MET A 468 -7.35 -3.13 5.61
C MET A 468 -8.65 -2.38 5.94
N GLY A 469 -9.74 -2.76 5.27
CA GLY A 469 -11.06 -2.15 5.49
C GLY A 469 -11.11 -0.65 5.15
N SER A 470 -10.16 -0.14 4.36
CA SER A 470 -10.15 1.27 3.96
C SER A 470 -11.35 1.61 3.08
N PRO A 471 -11.88 2.84 3.14
CA PRO A 471 -12.96 3.27 2.27
C PRO A 471 -12.59 3.10 0.79
N ASN A 472 -13.57 2.70 -0.01
CA ASN A 472 -13.43 2.71 -1.46
C ASN A 472 -13.26 4.14 -1.97
N ASP A 473 -12.35 4.33 -2.92
CA ASP A 473 -12.08 5.61 -3.56
C ASP A 473 -11.83 5.44 -5.07
N GLU A 474 -11.37 6.46 -5.78
CA GLU A 474 -11.16 6.41 -7.22
C GLU A 474 -10.15 5.33 -7.66
N ILE A 475 -9.20 4.94 -6.81
CA ILE A 475 -8.07 4.06 -7.16
C ILE A 475 -8.02 2.76 -6.36
N ASN A 476 -8.85 2.61 -5.34
CA ASN A 476 -8.99 1.42 -4.53
C ASN A 476 -10.46 1.03 -4.41
N GLN A 477 -10.77 -0.20 -4.83
CA GLN A 477 -12.07 -0.85 -4.65
C GLN A 477 -11.93 -2.18 -3.90
N SER A 478 -10.77 -2.40 -3.28
CA SER A 478 -10.37 -3.61 -2.60
C SER A 478 -10.35 -3.39 -1.08
N TRP A 479 -10.58 -4.48 -0.34
CA TRP A 479 -10.51 -4.48 1.12
C TRP A 479 -9.08 -4.22 1.62
N GLY A 480 -8.08 -4.92 1.09
CA GLY A 480 -6.68 -4.52 1.24
C GLY A 480 -6.37 -3.31 0.37
N SER A 481 -5.83 -2.24 0.96
CA SER A 481 -5.60 -0.95 0.28
C SER A 481 -4.24 -0.84 -0.41
N GLY A 482 -3.23 -1.51 0.15
CA GLY A 482 -1.81 -1.33 -0.21
C GLY A 482 -1.19 -0.07 0.38
N TYR A 483 -1.82 0.55 1.38
CA TYR A 483 -1.33 1.74 2.08
C TYR A 483 0.11 1.54 2.59
N GLY A 484 0.93 2.59 2.45
CA GLY A 484 2.32 2.62 2.90
C GLY A 484 3.31 2.41 1.77
N VAL A 485 2.95 1.69 0.70
CA VAL A 485 3.87 1.45 -0.43
C VAL A 485 4.24 2.76 -1.12
N ARG A 486 3.24 3.58 -1.48
CA ARG A 486 3.47 4.85 -2.17
C ARG A 486 4.07 5.88 -1.24
N LEU A 487 3.58 5.98 -0.01
CA LEU A 487 4.12 6.85 1.03
C LEU A 487 5.63 6.67 1.21
N LEU A 488 6.08 5.42 1.37
CA LEU A 488 7.48 5.14 1.63
C LEU A 488 8.34 5.26 0.36
N ASP A 489 7.81 4.92 -0.81
CA ASP A 489 8.52 5.17 -2.07
C ASP A 489 8.76 6.66 -2.29
N GLU A 490 7.74 7.50 -2.04
CA GLU A 490 7.86 8.95 -2.13
C GLU A 490 8.86 9.51 -1.13
N LEU A 491 8.83 9.03 0.13
CA LEU A 491 9.83 9.39 1.14
C LEU A 491 11.25 9.15 0.63
N VAL A 492 11.51 7.96 0.08
CA VAL A 492 12.83 7.56 -0.43
C VAL A 492 13.23 8.45 -1.61
N ARG A 493 12.32 8.61 -2.57
CA ARG A 493 12.56 9.37 -3.80
C ARG A 493 12.84 10.85 -3.53
N ALA A 494 12.06 11.47 -2.64
CA ALA A 494 12.17 12.90 -2.35
C ALA A 494 13.39 13.27 -1.50
N HIS A 495 13.92 12.33 -0.71
CA HIS A 495 14.87 12.68 0.36
C HIS A 495 16.12 11.80 0.48
N TYR A 496 16.17 10.63 -0.16
CA TYR A 496 17.22 9.64 0.10
C TYR A 496 17.84 9.03 -1.17
N GLU A 497 17.38 9.42 -2.35
CA GLU A 497 18.05 9.11 -3.61
C GLU A 497 18.97 10.25 -4.04
N SER A 498 20.14 9.87 -4.57
CA SER A 498 21.17 10.80 -5.05
C SER A 498 21.61 10.51 -6.48
#